data_AF-A0A7Y1UDW7-F1
#
_entry.id   AF-A0A7Y1UDW7-F1
#
_cell.length_a   1.000
_cell.length_b   1.000
_cell.length_c   1.000
_cell.angle_alpha   90.00
_cell.angle_beta   90.00
_cell.angle_gamma   90.00
#
_symmetry.space_group_name_H-M   'P 1'
#
loop_
_entity.id
_entity.type
_entity.pdbx_description
1 polymer ?
#
loop_
_entity_poly.entity_id
_entity_poly.type
_entity_poly.pdbx_seq_one_letter_code
_entity_poly.pdbx_strand_id
1 'polypeptide(L)'
;PAHVQEYDAISNTFRETGPPVTEYESEQLRSTTFYDGTNRVVSEKNEDVSVPSIPPTEIRHIFDPALPFNGNRMELIAGEVFVNGQFTAPLKAFTIDHPLDPYNKKLRHISVESPDMMNIYNGNVTTDEKGYATVTMPDYFAALNMDFRYQLTAMGVFSQAIVKEKIADNKFVIQTDKPNVEVSWQVTGIRHDTYAKENRIQVEVDKTEAMKGKLLYEPKKELGNK
;
A
#
# COMPACT_ATOMS: atom_id res chain seq x y z
N PRO A 1 -16.29 6.81 61.86
CA PRO A 1 -15.08 7.66 61.89
C PRO A 1 -14.77 8.16 60.48
N ALA A 2 -15.41 9.25 60.04
CA ALA A 2 -14.91 10.64 60.16
C ALA A 2 -13.59 10.79 59.35
N HIS A 3 -13.47 11.58 58.28
CA HIS A 3 -13.94 12.95 58.07
C HIS A 3 -14.11 13.29 56.57
N VAL A 4 -15.07 14.16 56.29
CA VAL A 4 -15.28 14.95 55.07
C VAL A 4 -14.42 16.20 55.13
N GLN A 5 -13.95 16.74 53.99
CA GLN A 5 -13.83 18.18 53.77
C GLN A 5 -13.73 18.55 52.28
N GLU A 6 -14.76 19.25 51.78
CA GLU A 6 -14.66 20.25 50.71
C GLU A 6 -13.80 21.43 51.18
N TYR A 7 -13.19 22.20 50.28
CA TYR A 7 -13.16 23.68 50.30
C TYR A 7 -12.50 24.27 49.03
N ASP A 8 -13.32 25.08 48.33
CA ASP A 8 -13.12 26.41 47.72
C ASP A 8 -11.82 26.90 47.03
N ALA A 9 -12.10 27.72 46.01
CA ALA A 9 -11.24 28.50 45.13
C ALA A 9 -10.27 29.47 45.82
N ILE A 10 -9.18 29.85 45.12
CA ILE A 10 -8.59 31.20 45.11
C ILE A 10 -7.75 31.41 43.85
N SER A 11 -7.97 32.56 43.23
CA SER A 11 -7.25 33.23 42.15
C SER A 11 -5.74 33.37 42.37
N ASN A 12 -4.96 33.33 41.29
CA ASN A 12 -3.74 34.15 41.19
C ASN A 12 -3.62 34.78 39.81
N THR A 13 -3.91 36.08 39.78
CA THR A 13 -3.45 37.07 38.80
C THR A 13 -1.92 37.09 38.74
N PHE A 14 -1.36 36.91 37.55
CA PHE A 14 -0.10 37.56 37.15
C PHE A 14 -0.36 38.32 35.86
N ARG A 15 -0.36 39.66 35.96
CA ARG A 15 -0.18 40.57 34.84
C ARG A 15 1.34 40.69 34.64
N GLU A 16 1.83 40.31 33.47
CA GLU A 16 3.03 40.91 32.91
C GLU A 16 2.72 41.43 31.50
N THR A 17 3.08 42.68 31.33
CA THR A 17 2.86 43.57 30.20
C THR A 17 3.94 43.34 29.13
N GLY A 18 3.53 42.96 27.92
CA GLY A 18 4.37 42.96 26.71
C GLY A 18 3.56 43.51 25.52
N PRO A 19 4.22 44.11 24.49
CA PRO A 19 3.54 44.75 23.38
C PRO A 19 2.74 43.72 22.55
N PRO A 20 1.65 44.12 21.88
CA PRO A 20 0.80 43.19 21.13
C PRO A 20 1.60 42.54 20.00
N VAL A 21 1.74 41.23 20.06
CA VAL A 21 2.14 40.43 18.89
C VAL A 21 0.91 40.34 18.01
N THR A 22 0.93 40.98 16.85
CA THR A 22 -0.03 40.73 15.77
C THR A 22 0.04 39.26 15.38
N GLU A 23 -0.90 38.45 15.85
CA GLU A 23 -1.24 37.17 15.27
C GLU A 23 -1.74 37.40 13.84
N TYR A 24 -0.96 36.95 12.86
CA TYR A 24 -1.51 36.63 11.55
C TYR A 24 -2.26 35.30 11.71
N GLU A 25 -3.56 35.36 11.99
CA GLU A 25 -4.44 34.22 11.76
C GLU A 25 -4.52 33.98 10.25
N SER A 26 -3.76 33.01 9.75
CA SER A 26 -4.17 32.34 8.52
C SER A 26 -5.25 31.34 8.91
N GLU A 27 -6.52 31.67 8.66
CA GLU A 27 -7.61 30.71 8.62
C GLU A 27 -7.31 29.69 7.50
N GLN A 28 -6.50 28.67 7.80
CA GLN A 28 -6.50 27.46 6.99
C GLN A 28 -7.85 26.78 7.23
N LEU A 29 -8.77 27.01 6.30
CA LEU A 29 -10.02 26.28 6.12
C LEU A 29 -9.76 24.77 6.25
N ARG A 30 -9.96 24.23 7.46
CA ARG A 30 -10.08 22.78 7.68
C ARG A 30 -11.48 22.37 7.27
N SER A 31 -11.69 22.03 6.01
CA SER A 31 -12.92 21.36 5.61
C SER A 31 -12.77 19.85 5.85
N THR A 32 -13.20 19.36 7.01
CA THR A 32 -13.41 17.93 7.22
C THR A 32 -14.83 17.60 6.77
N THR A 33 -14.98 16.82 5.70
CA THR A 33 -16.29 16.36 5.22
C THR A 33 -16.53 14.94 5.70
N PHE A 34 -17.61 14.72 6.45
CA PHE A 34 -18.10 13.39 6.82
C PHE A 34 -19.25 12.99 5.88
N TYR A 35 -19.32 11.71 5.50
CA TYR A 35 -20.41 11.14 4.72
C TYR A 35 -21.26 10.23 5.63
N ASP A 36 -22.55 10.51 5.75
CA ASP A 36 -23.49 9.72 6.58
C ASP A 36 -24.23 8.62 5.80
N GLY A 37 -23.85 8.39 4.53
CA GLY A 37 -24.48 7.38 3.67
C GLY A 37 -25.77 7.83 2.97
N THR A 38 -26.19 9.09 3.07
CA THR A 38 -27.43 9.59 2.42
C THR A 38 -27.23 10.73 1.42
N ASN A 39 -26.00 10.99 0.95
CA ASN A 39 -25.67 12.08 0.02
C ASN A 39 -26.10 13.48 0.51
N ARG A 40 -25.92 13.78 1.80
CA ARG A 40 -25.91 15.16 2.31
C ARG A 40 -24.53 15.54 2.82
N VAL A 41 -24.00 16.64 2.30
CA VAL A 41 -22.86 17.35 2.88
C VAL A 41 -23.41 18.30 3.93
N VAL A 42 -23.05 18.11 5.20
CA VAL A 42 -23.40 19.05 6.25
C VAL A 42 -22.16 19.92 6.53
N SER A 43 -22.18 21.17 6.09
CA SER A 43 -21.23 22.18 6.58
C SER A 43 -21.70 22.68 7.94
N GLU A 44 -20.78 22.90 8.88
CA GLU A 44 -21.06 23.35 10.26
C GLU A 44 -21.62 24.78 10.39
N LYS A 45 -22.10 25.38 9.30
CA LYS A 45 -22.82 26.64 9.31
C LYS A 45 -24.13 26.47 8.55
N ASN A 46 -25.23 26.52 9.30
CA ASN A 46 -26.62 26.47 8.85
C ASN A 46 -26.95 27.65 7.92
N GLU A 47 -26.53 27.59 6.66
CA GLU A 47 -27.09 28.43 5.61
C GLU A 47 -27.56 27.52 4.47
N ASP A 48 -28.88 27.49 4.27
CA ASP A 48 -29.53 26.76 3.18
C ASP A 48 -29.09 27.36 1.83
N VAL A 49 -28.03 26.80 1.25
CA VAL A 49 -27.66 27.09 -0.14
C VAL A 49 -28.38 26.09 -1.05
N SER A 50 -29.37 26.56 -1.82
CA SER A 50 -29.99 25.73 -2.86
C SER A 50 -28.96 25.43 -3.95
N VAL A 51 -28.48 24.19 -4.02
CA VAL A 51 -27.54 23.75 -5.05
C VAL A 51 -28.34 23.21 -6.24
N PRO A 52 -28.11 23.67 -7.49
CA PRO A 52 -28.71 23.02 -8.66
C PRO A 52 -28.24 21.57 -8.72
N SER A 53 -29.10 20.64 -9.17
CA SER A 53 -28.77 19.21 -9.28
C SER A 53 -27.52 19.00 -10.12
N ILE A 54 -26.40 18.71 -9.47
CA ILE A 54 -25.16 18.33 -10.14
C ILE A 54 -25.27 16.82 -10.42
N PRO A 55 -25.17 16.36 -11.68
CA PRO A 55 -25.03 14.93 -11.97
C PRO A 55 -23.77 14.39 -11.26
N PRO A 56 -23.68 13.08 -10.96
CA PRO A 56 -22.63 12.52 -10.09
C PRO A 56 -21.24 12.98 -10.54
N THR A 57 -20.71 13.99 -9.84
CA THR A 57 -19.45 14.62 -10.20
C THR A 57 -18.34 13.71 -9.73
N GLU A 58 -17.46 13.32 -10.66
CA GLU A 58 -16.06 13.04 -10.34
C GLU A 58 -15.59 14.07 -9.30
N ILE A 59 -14.95 13.63 -8.22
CA ILE A 59 -14.08 14.52 -7.45
C ILE A 59 -12.89 14.84 -8.35
N ARG A 60 -13.02 15.85 -9.22
CA ARG A 60 -11.89 16.45 -9.91
C ARG A 60 -11.18 17.35 -8.91
N HIS A 61 -10.14 16.84 -8.26
CA HIS A 61 -9.14 17.72 -7.69
C HIS A 61 -8.55 18.54 -8.84
N ILE A 62 -8.75 19.86 -8.81
CA ILE A 62 -8.14 20.78 -9.76
C ILE A 62 -6.62 20.70 -9.58
N PHE A 63 -5.94 20.18 -10.61
CA PHE A 63 -4.49 20.21 -10.71
C PHE A 63 -4.04 21.65 -10.99
N ASP A 64 -3.22 22.21 -10.11
CA ASP A 64 -2.37 23.34 -10.46
C ASP A 64 -0.97 22.80 -10.82
N PRO A 65 -0.57 22.83 -12.12
CA PRO A 65 0.72 22.33 -12.57
C PRO A 65 1.91 23.24 -12.21
N ALA A 66 1.69 24.38 -11.53
CA ALA A 66 2.74 25.36 -11.25
C ALA A 66 3.37 25.29 -9.84
N LEU A 67 2.89 24.42 -8.94
CA LEU A 67 3.39 24.40 -7.55
C LEU A 67 4.43 23.29 -7.29
N PRO A 68 5.65 23.63 -6.84
CA PRO A 68 6.63 22.66 -6.38
C PRO A 68 6.17 22.11 -5.02
N PHE A 69 5.69 20.86 -5.00
CA PHE A 69 5.32 20.09 -3.80
C PHE A 69 4.75 20.93 -2.64
N ASN A 70 3.45 21.22 -2.70
CA ASN A 70 2.66 21.46 -1.48
C ASN A 70 1.50 20.47 -1.52
N GLY A 71 1.76 19.28 -0.97
CA GLY A 71 0.98 18.07 -1.20
C GLY A 71 -0.45 18.17 -0.67
N ASN A 72 -1.41 17.84 -1.53
CA ASN A 72 -2.74 17.40 -1.12
C ASN A 72 -2.56 16.11 -0.30
N ARG A 73 -2.54 16.23 1.03
CA ARG A 73 -2.47 15.10 1.95
C ARG A 73 -3.88 14.62 2.21
N MET A 74 -4.21 13.40 1.77
CA MET A 74 -5.36 12.68 2.31
C MET A 74 -4.97 12.21 3.72
N GLU A 75 -5.29 13.01 4.74
CA GLU A 75 -4.81 12.78 6.12
C GLU A 75 -5.55 11.69 6.86
N LEU A 76 -6.81 11.41 6.51
CA LEU A 76 -7.62 10.45 7.24
C LEU A 76 -8.68 9.84 6.32
N ILE A 77 -8.43 8.61 5.85
CA ILE A 77 -9.50 7.74 5.37
C ILE A 77 -9.67 6.67 6.46
N ALA A 78 -10.76 6.76 7.21
CA ALA A 78 -11.14 5.70 8.13
C ALA A 78 -11.89 4.63 7.32
N GLY A 79 -11.33 3.42 7.21
CA GLY A 79 -11.94 2.29 6.52
C GLY A 79 -11.19 1.81 5.28
N GLU A 80 -11.86 0.98 4.48
CA GLU A 80 -11.30 0.36 3.28
C GLU A 80 -11.21 1.37 2.12
N VAL A 81 -10.14 1.28 1.33
CA VAL A 81 -9.95 2.10 0.13
C VAL A 81 -10.00 1.21 -1.10
N PHE A 82 -10.97 1.44 -1.97
CA PHE A 82 -11.06 0.82 -3.28
C PHE A 82 -10.50 1.76 -4.35
N VAL A 83 -9.42 1.34 -5.02
CA VAL A 83 -8.84 2.10 -6.14
C VAL A 83 -9.28 1.47 -7.45
N ASN A 84 -10.20 2.13 -8.15
CA ASN A 84 -10.55 1.77 -9.52
C ASN A 84 -9.48 2.33 -10.47
N GLY A 85 -8.45 1.54 -10.78
CA GLY A 85 -7.38 1.90 -11.70
C GLY A 85 -5.97 1.66 -11.15
N GLN A 86 -5.00 2.49 -11.57
CA GLN A 86 -3.59 2.34 -11.19
C GLN A 86 -3.28 3.10 -9.89
N PHE A 87 -2.49 2.50 -9.02
CA PHE A 87 -1.91 3.16 -7.85
C PHE A 87 -0.40 3.32 -8.02
N THR A 88 0.02 4.54 -8.37
CA THR A 88 1.42 4.90 -8.57
C THR A 88 1.92 5.69 -7.37
N ALA A 89 2.95 5.18 -6.70
CA ALA A 89 3.58 5.86 -5.58
C ALA A 89 5.07 5.49 -5.53
N PRO A 90 5.94 6.43 -5.11
CA PRO A 90 7.37 6.14 -4.90
C PRO A 90 7.59 5.17 -3.73
N LEU A 91 6.61 5.01 -2.83
CA LEU A 91 6.65 4.11 -1.70
C LEU A 91 5.26 3.49 -1.46
N LYS A 92 5.20 2.16 -1.38
CA LYS A 92 4.00 1.38 -1.06
C LYS A 92 4.26 0.55 0.18
N ALA A 93 3.97 1.12 1.34
CA ALA A 93 4.28 0.52 2.62
C ALA A 93 3.01 0.12 3.38
N PHE A 94 3.05 -1.00 4.10
CA PHE A 94 2.12 -1.23 5.20
C PHE A 94 2.82 -1.01 6.54
N THR A 95 2.04 -0.69 7.57
CA THR A 95 2.51 -0.57 8.95
C THR A 95 1.51 -1.24 9.86
N ILE A 96 2.00 -2.10 10.74
CA ILE A 96 1.22 -2.76 11.79
C ILE A 96 1.98 -2.69 13.11
N ASP A 97 1.32 -3.02 14.21
CA ASP A 97 1.99 -3.26 15.49
C ASP A 97 2.95 -4.44 15.35
N HIS A 98 4.11 -4.36 16.02
CA HIS A 98 5.11 -5.42 15.93
C HIS A 98 4.56 -6.71 16.55
N PRO A 99 4.57 -7.86 15.86
CA PRO A 99 3.89 -9.08 16.32
C PRO A 99 4.47 -9.66 17.63
N LEU A 100 5.74 -9.38 17.94
CA LEU A 100 6.39 -9.81 19.18
C LEU A 100 6.45 -8.71 20.27
N ASP A 101 6.09 -7.47 19.96
CA ASP A 101 6.18 -6.34 20.89
C ASP A 101 5.20 -5.21 20.49
N PRO A 102 3.88 -5.50 20.50
CA PRO A 102 2.89 -4.64 19.87
C PRO A 102 2.71 -3.30 20.58
N TYR A 103 2.98 -3.23 21.88
CA TYR A 103 2.79 -1.99 22.66
C TYR A 103 3.96 -1.00 22.54
N ASN A 104 5.14 -1.44 22.09
CA ASN A 104 6.34 -0.60 22.07
C ASN A 104 6.96 -0.44 20.67
N LYS A 105 6.60 -1.27 19.69
CA LYS A 105 7.22 -1.28 18.36
C LYS A 105 6.20 -1.37 17.22
N LYS A 106 6.58 -0.80 16.08
CA LYS A 106 5.89 -0.93 14.80
C LYS A 106 6.70 -1.81 13.85
N LEU A 107 6.02 -2.60 13.03
CA LEU A 107 6.62 -3.34 11.92
C LEU A 107 6.19 -2.69 10.60
N ARG A 108 7.14 -2.46 9.70
CA ARG A 108 6.92 -1.82 8.40
C ARG A 108 7.56 -2.64 7.28
N HIS A 109 6.81 -2.85 6.20
CA HIS A 109 7.28 -3.56 5.01
C HIS A 109 6.85 -2.80 3.76
N ILE A 110 7.56 -3.06 2.66
CA ILE A 110 7.29 -2.49 1.34
C ILE A 110 6.77 -3.60 0.42
N SER A 111 5.85 -3.23 -0.46
CA SER A 111 5.36 -4.08 -1.55
C SER A 111 6.50 -4.54 -2.47
N VAL A 112 6.37 -5.74 -3.03
CA VAL A 112 7.25 -6.23 -4.09
C VAL A 112 6.78 -5.67 -5.42
N GLU A 113 7.71 -5.15 -6.22
CA GLU A 113 7.43 -4.53 -7.53
C GLU A 113 8.02 -5.38 -8.67
N SER A 114 7.31 -5.44 -9.79
CA SER A 114 7.73 -6.15 -11.00
C SER A 114 7.34 -5.36 -12.26
N PRO A 115 8.19 -5.34 -13.29
CA PRO A 115 7.82 -4.74 -14.59
C PRO A 115 6.72 -5.53 -15.33
N ASP A 116 6.46 -6.78 -14.95
CA ASP A 116 5.69 -7.73 -15.78
C ASP A 116 4.23 -7.94 -15.33
N MET A 117 3.78 -7.30 -14.24
CA MET A 117 2.55 -7.69 -13.51
C MET A 117 2.59 -9.15 -13.05
N MET A 118 3.65 -9.48 -12.30
CA MET A 118 3.96 -10.83 -11.84
C MET A 118 3.14 -11.24 -10.61
N ASN A 119 2.61 -12.46 -10.61
CA ASN A 119 2.12 -13.14 -9.42
C ASN A 119 3.15 -14.16 -8.90
N ILE A 120 3.20 -14.33 -7.57
CA ILE A 120 4.10 -15.27 -6.90
C ILE A 120 3.26 -16.26 -6.09
N TYR A 121 3.49 -17.55 -6.31
CA TYR A 121 2.88 -18.66 -5.58
C TYR A 121 3.99 -19.52 -4.99
N ASN A 122 3.82 -20.03 -3.78
CA ASN A 122 4.83 -20.84 -3.12
C ASN A 122 4.18 -21.83 -2.15
N GLY A 123 4.99 -22.80 -1.74
CA GLY A 123 4.61 -23.78 -0.73
C GLY A 123 5.74 -24.79 -0.53
N ASN A 124 5.45 -25.82 0.24
CA ASN A 124 6.32 -26.98 0.41
C ASN A 124 5.56 -28.24 -0.03
N VAL A 125 6.30 -29.25 -0.48
CA VAL A 125 5.74 -30.57 -0.79
C VAL A 125 6.80 -31.64 -0.53
N THR A 126 6.37 -32.83 -0.11
CA THR A 126 7.26 -33.98 0.11
C THR A 126 7.11 -34.97 -1.03
N THR A 127 8.23 -35.42 -1.61
CA THR A 127 8.22 -36.46 -2.64
C THR A 127 7.88 -37.83 -2.05
N ASP A 128 7.29 -38.70 -2.87
CA ASP A 128 6.91 -40.06 -2.48
C ASP A 128 8.14 -41.01 -2.41
N GLU A 129 7.87 -42.30 -2.20
CA GLU A 129 8.88 -43.37 -2.17
C GLU A 129 9.67 -43.54 -3.48
N LYS A 130 9.16 -42.97 -4.58
CA LYS A 130 9.81 -42.98 -5.89
C LYS A 130 10.49 -41.64 -6.21
N GLY A 131 10.43 -40.67 -5.30
CA GLY A 131 11.00 -39.34 -5.46
C GLY A 131 10.13 -38.39 -6.29
N TYR A 132 8.81 -38.60 -6.39
CA TYR A 132 7.90 -37.72 -7.13
C TYR A 132 6.95 -36.96 -6.20
N ALA A 133 6.66 -35.70 -6.53
CA ALA A 133 5.60 -34.93 -5.90
C ALA A 133 4.80 -34.19 -6.96
N THR A 134 3.47 -34.27 -6.90
CA THR A 134 2.59 -33.44 -7.74
C THR A 134 2.10 -32.25 -6.92
N VAL A 135 2.34 -31.05 -7.42
CA VAL A 135 1.78 -29.81 -6.85
C VAL A 135 0.56 -29.42 -7.69
N THR A 136 -0.57 -29.23 -7.02
CA THR A 136 -1.82 -28.76 -7.65
C THR A 136 -2.01 -27.27 -7.34
N MET A 137 -2.12 -26.48 -8.40
CA MET A 137 -2.38 -25.05 -8.35
C MET A 137 -3.90 -24.80 -8.27
N PRO A 138 -4.35 -23.63 -7.80
CA PRO A 138 -5.76 -23.26 -7.88
C PRO A 138 -6.28 -23.32 -9.32
N ASP A 139 -7.56 -23.67 -9.51
CA ASP A 139 -8.16 -23.88 -10.85
C ASP A 139 -8.05 -22.66 -11.78
N TYR A 140 -7.98 -21.46 -11.24
CA TYR A 140 -7.83 -20.23 -12.00
C TYR A 140 -6.37 -19.91 -12.37
N PHE A 141 -5.39 -20.67 -11.87
CA PHE A 141 -3.98 -20.29 -11.95
C PHE A 141 -3.51 -20.11 -13.40
N ALA A 142 -3.69 -21.10 -14.27
CA ALA A 142 -3.28 -21.03 -15.67
C ALA A 142 -4.18 -20.09 -16.50
N ALA A 143 -5.43 -19.87 -16.07
CA ALA A 143 -6.32 -18.89 -16.69
C ALA A 143 -5.86 -17.44 -16.41
N LEU A 144 -5.26 -17.19 -15.25
CA LEU A 144 -4.76 -15.88 -14.84
C LEU A 144 -3.31 -15.63 -15.23
N ASN A 145 -2.47 -16.68 -15.27
CA ASN A 145 -1.02 -16.58 -15.39
C ASN A 145 -0.46 -17.31 -16.61
N MET A 146 0.61 -16.77 -17.19
CA MET A 146 1.41 -17.37 -18.26
C MET A 146 2.91 -17.22 -17.96
N ASP A 147 3.79 -17.72 -18.84
CA ASP A 147 5.26 -17.58 -18.76
C ASP A 147 5.86 -18.01 -17.41
N PHE A 148 5.54 -19.23 -16.99
CA PHE A 148 5.90 -19.74 -15.66
C PHE A 148 7.40 -19.89 -15.44
N ARG A 149 7.88 -19.47 -14.26
CA ARG A 149 9.25 -19.71 -13.77
C ARG A 149 9.19 -20.44 -12.44
N TYR A 150 10.21 -21.25 -12.16
CA TYR A 150 10.24 -22.15 -11.00
C TYR A 150 11.54 -21.96 -10.21
N GLN A 151 11.44 -22.02 -8.89
CA GLN A 151 12.57 -22.12 -7.96
C GLN A 151 12.28 -23.26 -6.98
N LEU A 152 13.24 -24.16 -6.80
CA LEU A 152 13.12 -25.34 -5.93
C LEU A 152 14.29 -25.40 -4.96
N THR A 153 13.99 -25.67 -3.69
CA THR A 153 15.00 -25.87 -2.63
C THR A 153 14.68 -27.15 -1.88
N ALA A 154 15.57 -28.15 -1.98
CA ALA A 154 15.48 -29.37 -1.17
C ALA A 154 15.81 -29.06 0.30
N MET A 155 15.03 -29.61 1.22
CA MET A 155 15.11 -29.34 2.66
C MET A 155 15.57 -30.59 3.44
N GLY A 156 16.37 -30.38 4.48
CA GLY A 156 16.84 -31.42 5.41
C GLY A 156 17.94 -32.34 4.87
N VAL A 157 17.82 -32.80 3.62
CA VAL A 157 18.80 -33.67 2.97
C VAL A 157 19.21 -33.09 1.61
N PHE A 158 20.52 -32.98 1.37
CA PHE A 158 21.01 -32.59 0.04
C PHE A 158 20.52 -33.60 -1.00
N SER A 159 19.74 -33.11 -1.95
CA SER A 159 19.12 -33.89 -3.02
C SER A 159 19.05 -33.03 -4.26
N GLN A 160 19.22 -33.65 -5.42
CA GLN A 160 18.92 -32.99 -6.68
C GLN A 160 17.40 -32.91 -6.84
N ALA A 161 16.88 -31.74 -7.19
CA ALA A 161 15.46 -31.50 -7.41
C ALA A 161 15.26 -30.85 -8.78
N ILE A 162 14.29 -31.34 -9.54
CA ILE A 162 13.93 -30.78 -10.85
C ILE A 162 12.41 -30.62 -10.97
N VAL A 163 11.99 -29.70 -11.85
CA VAL A 163 10.63 -29.72 -12.39
C VAL A 163 10.59 -30.80 -13.46
N LYS A 164 10.00 -31.94 -13.12
CA LYS A 164 9.86 -33.10 -14.00
C LYS A 164 8.85 -32.86 -15.11
N GLU A 165 7.70 -32.30 -14.75
CA GLU A 165 6.65 -31.89 -15.67
C GLU A 165 6.31 -30.44 -15.38
N LYS A 166 6.36 -29.59 -16.41
CA LYS A 166 5.95 -28.18 -16.30
C LYS A 166 4.45 -28.10 -16.06
N ILE A 167 3.98 -26.94 -15.60
CA ILE A 167 2.56 -26.69 -15.38
C ILE A 167 1.75 -26.99 -16.65
N ALA A 168 0.83 -27.95 -16.51
CA ALA A 168 -0.24 -28.29 -17.45
C ALA A 168 -1.44 -28.73 -16.61
N ASP A 169 -2.66 -28.37 -17.02
CA ASP A 169 -3.90 -28.65 -16.26
C ASP A 169 -3.80 -28.26 -14.77
N ASN A 170 -3.23 -27.08 -14.50
CA ASN A 170 -2.98 -26.53 -13.16
C ASN A 170 -2.16 -27.42 -12.22
N LYS A 171 -1.32 -28.31 -12.74
CA LYS A 171 -0.42 -29.13 -11.92
C LYS A 171 0.97 -29.17 -12.52
N PHE A 172 1.97 -29.34 -11.67
CA PHE A 172 3.33 -29.65 -12.09
C PHE A 172 3.93 -30.72 -11.20
N VAL A 173 4.95 -31.41 -11.72
CA VAL A 173 5.58 -32.53 -11.01
C VAL A 173 7.01 -32.15 -10.67
N ILE A 174 7.36 -32.30 -9.39
CA ILE A 174 8.73 -32.23 -8.90
C ILE A 174 9.28 -33.65 -8.82
N GLN A 175 10.54 -33.84 -9.22
CA GLN A 175 11.26 -35.08 -9.00
C GLN A 175 12.55 -34.81 -8.22
N THR A 176 12.80 -35.63 -7.20
CA THR A 176 14.06 -35.67 -6.45
C THR A 176 14.81 -36.97 -6.72
N ASP A 177 16.14 -36.94 -6.58
CA ASP A 177 17.00 -38.14 -6.71
C ASP A 177 16.93 -39.09 -5.51
N LYS A 178 16.34 -38.62 -4.40
CA LYS A 178 16.06 -39.40 -3.18
C LYS A 178 14.56 -39.37 -2.88
N PRO A 179 14.00 -40.43 -2.26
CA PRO A 179 12.60 -40.44 -1.85
C PRO A 179 12.36 -39.62 -0.58
N ASN A 180 11.10 -39.26 -0.31
CA ASN A 180 10.67 -38.61 0.93
C ASN A 180 11.42 -37.29 1.24
N VAL A 181 11.77 -36.54 0.20
CA VAL A 181 12.46 -35.25 0.33
C VAL A 181 11.42 -34.14 0.35
N GLU A 182 11.44 -33.31 1.39
CA GLU A 182 10.68 -32.06 1.40
C GLU A 182 11.35 -31.04 0.48
N VAL A 183 10.56 -30.43 -0.40
CA VAL A 183 10.98 -29.40 -1.35
C VAL A 183 10.15 -28.15 -1.13
N SER A 184 10.81 -27.05 -0.80
CA SER A 184 10.19 -25.72 -0.87
C SER A 184 10.21 -25.24 -2.32
N TRP A 185 9.06 -24.79 -2.81
CA TRP A 185 8.88 -24.39 -4.19
C TRP A 185 8.29 -22.99 -4.30
N GLN A 186 8.70 -22.27 -5.34
CA GLN A 186 8.09 -21.03 -5.77
C GLN A 186 7.85 -21.09 -7.28
N VAL A 187 6.64 -20.70 -7.68
CA VAL A 187 6.26 -20.49 -9.07
C VAL A 187 5.88 -19.03 -9.25
N THR A 188 6.43 -18.40 -10.27
CA THR A 188 5.99 -17.09 -10.71
C THR A 188 5.30 -17.18 -12.06
N GLY A 189 4.37 -16.26 -12.33
CA GLY A 189 3.67 -16.18 -13.60
C GLY A 189 3.27 -14.74 -13.93
N ILE A 190 3.32 -14.42 -15.22
CA ILE A 190 2.91 -13.12 -15.76
C ILE A 190 1.40 -13.13 -15.92
N ARG A 191 0.70 -12.13 -15.36
CA ARG A 191 -0.75 -12.01 -15.52
C ARG A 191 -1.14 -11.82 -16.99
N HIS A 192 -2.22 -12.48 -17.42
CA HIS A 192 -2.75 -12.40 -18.79
C HIS A 192 -4.28 -12.40 -18.89
N ASP A 193 -4.98 -12.11 -17.80
CA ASP A 193 -6.42 -11.81 -17.85
C ASP A 193 -6.71 -10.59 -18.77
N THR A 194 -7.97 -10.39 -19.16
CA THR A 194 -8.39 -9.32 -20.08
C THR A 194 -7.87 -7.95 -19.64
N TYR A 195 -7.99 -7.63 -18.34
CA TYR A 195 -7.54 -6.34 -17.83
C TYR A 195 -6.01 -6.21 -17.95
N ALA A 196 -5.25 -7.24 -17.57
CA ALA A 196 -3.80 -7.23 -17.70
C ALA A 196 -3.33 -7.08 -19.16
N LYS A 197 -4.02 -7.70 -20.11
CA LYS A 197 -3.73 -7.59 -21.55
C LYS A 197 -3.98 -6.17 -22.09
N GLU A 198 -5.10 -5.57 -21.70
CA GLU A 198 -5.51 -4.25 -22.18
C GLU A 198 -4.78 -3.09 -21.47
N ASN A 199 -4.28 -3.31 -20.24
CA ASN A 199 -3.75 -2.26 -19.37
C ASN A 199 -2.32 -2.52 -18.91
N ARG A 200 -1.48 -3.19 -19.73
CA ARG A 200 -0.05 -3.35 -19.39
C ARG A 200 0.62 -1.99 -19.21
N ILE A 201 1.41 -1.87 -18.15
CA ILE A 201 2.20 -0.67 -17.90
C ILE A 201 3.34 -0.57 -18.92
N GLN A 202 3.57 0.64 -19.43
CA GLN A 202 4.83 0.94 -20.12
C GLN A 202 5.90 1.13 -19.06
N VAL A 203 6.82 0.18 -18.98
CA VAL A 203 7.85 0.11 -17.92
C VAL A 203 8.85 1.26 -18.01
N GLU A 204 9.08 1.74 -19.22
CA GLU A 204 9.95 2.87 -19.53
C GLU A 204 9.17 3.84 -20.40
N VAL A 205 9.07 5.08 -19.94
CA VAL A 205 8.39 6.16 -20.65
C VAL A 205 9.29 7.39 -20.58
N ASP A 206 9.50 8.03 -21.71
CA ASP A 206 10.21 9.30 -21.75
C ASP A 206 9.50 10.33 -20.88
N LYS A 207 10.27 11.07 -20.09
CA LYS A 207 9.74 12.27 -19.45
C LYS A 207 9.25 13.21 -20.54
N THR A 208 8.11 13.87 -20.29
CA THR A 208 7.65 14.99 -21.11
C THR A 208 8.76 16.04 -21.26
N GLU A 209 8.80 16.79 -22.36
CA GLU A 209 9.82 17.82 -22.59
C GLU A 209 9.99 18.79 -21.39
N ALA A 210 8.89 19.19 -20.75
CA ALA A 210 8.91 20.08 -19.58
C ALA A 210 9.60 19.48 -18.33
N MET A 211 9.66 18.14 -18.25
CA MET A 211 10.24 17.36 -17.16
C MET A 211 11.62 16.78 -17.48
N LYS A 212 12.07 16.80 -18.74
CA LYS A 212 13.44 16.42 -19.10
C LYS A 212 14.42 17.33 -18.36
N GLY A 213 15.46 16.72 -17.79
CA GLY A 213 16.44 17.42 -16.95
C GLY A 213 15.99 17.73 -15.51
N LYS A 214 14.76 17.38 -15.11
CA LYS A 214 14.26 17.57 -13.73
C LYS A 214 14.08 16.24 -13.00
N LEU A 215 14.29 16.22 -11.68
CA LEU A 215 14.02 15.06 -10.84
C LEU A 215 12.54 15.02 -10.42
N LEU A 216 11.99 13.82 -10.22
CA LEU A 216 10.68 13.66 -9.58
C LEU A 216 10.77 13.86 -8.05
N TYR A 217 11.94 13.61 -7.47
CA TYR A 217 12.27 13.85 -6.08
C TYR A 217 13.61 14.58 -6.01
N GLU A 218 13.60 15.80 -5.48
CA GLU A 218 14.80 16.56 -5.20
C GLU A 218 15.39 16.10 -3.85
N PRO A 219 16.60 15.53 -3.82
CA PRO A 219 17.21 15.13 -2.56
C PRO A 219 17.42 16.35 -1.66
N LYS A 220 17.24 16.17 -0.35
CA LYS A 220 17.56 17.21 0.62
C LYS A 220 19.05 17.57 0.47
N LYS A 221 19.34 18.86 0.33
CA LYS A 221 20.71 19.35 0.38
C LYS A 221 21.23 19.08 1.79
N GLU A 222 22.34 18.37 1.91
CA GLU A 222 23.05 18.31 3.19
C GLU A 222 23.41 19.74 3.58
N LEU A 223 22.89 20.21 4.72
CA LEU A 223 23.44 21.38 5.37
C LEU A 223 24.85 20.96 5.79
N GLY A 224 25.84 21.29 4.96
CA GLY A 224 27.23 21.07 5.28
C GLY A 224 27.50 21.68 6.66
N ASN A 225 27.96 20.85 7.58
CA ASN A 225 28.48 21.31 8.87
C ASN A 225 29.62 22.29 8.57
N LYS A 226 29.35 23.58 8.73
CA LYS A 226 30.35 24.63 8.85
C LYS A 226 30.57 24.91 10.33
#